data_AF-A0A815K9E8-F1
#
_entry.id   AF-A0A815K9E8-F1
#
_cell.length_a   1.000
_cell.length_b   1.000
_cell.length_c   1.000
_cell.angle_alpha   90.00
_cell.angle_beta   90.00
_cell.angle_gamma   90.00
#
_symmetry.space_group_name_H-M   'P 1'
#
loop_
_entity.id
_entity.type
_entity.pdbx_description
1 polymer ?
#
loop_
_entity_poly.entity_id
_entity_poly.type
_entity_poly.pdbx_seq_one_letter_code
_entity_poly.pdbx_strand_id
1 'polypeptide(L)' 'MYLDLIEKDQLDEAQRFFMTYVKNTNLQATVFASHKDNLYRIKLLIRKEQIAQSEYVKSFRHNGRY' A
#
# COMPACT_ATOMS: atom_id res chain seq x y z
N MET A 1 6.86 -2.40 2.63
CA MET A 1 7.57 -1.22 2.08
C MET A 1 6.73 0.07 2.13
N TYR A 2 5.57 0.20 1.45
CA TYR A 2 4.74 1.43 1.55
C TYR A 2 4.21 1.68 2.98
N LEU A 3 3.59 0.67 3.59
CA LEU A 3 3.04 0.78 4.94
C LEU A 3 4.14 1.07 5.98
N ASP A 4 5.35 0.52 5.81
CA ASP A 4 6.50 0.81 6.68
C ASP A 4 6.92 2.29 6.62
N LEU A 5 6.86 2.91 5.43
CA LEU A 5 7.20 4.32 5.25
C LEU A 5 6.17 5.22 5.94
N ILE A 6 4.88 4.87 5.86
CA ILE A 6 3.82 5.59 6.57
C ILE A 6 3.94 5.40 8.09
N GLU A 7 4.30 4.22 8.58
CA GLU A 7 4.54 3.98 10.02
C GLU A 7 5.75 4.76 10.55
N LYS A 8 6.72 5.10 9.69
CA LYS A 8 7.88 5.96 9.99
C LYS A 8 7.60 7.46 9.76
N ASP A 9 6.36 7.83 9.46
CA ASP A 9 5.95 9.21 9.16
C ASP A 9 6.64 9.82 7.92
N GLN A 10 7.11 8.97 7.00
CA GLN A 10 7.79 9.35 5.76
C GLN A 10 6.80 9.38 4.59
N LEU A 11 5.82 10.29 4.66
CA LEU A 11 4.70 10.34 3.71
C LEU A 11 5.16 10.62 2.27
N ASP A 12 6.11 11.53 2.07
CA ASP A 12 6.58 11.92 0.74
C ASP A 12 7.32 10.76 0.05
N GLU A 13 8.18 10.05 0.77
CA GLU A 13 8.83 8.83 0.30
C GLU A 13 7.80 7.74 -0.01
N ALA A 14 6.80 7.56 0.86
CA ALA A 14 5.74 6.59 0.65
C ALA A 14 4.95 6.88 -0.63
N GLN A 15 4.60 8.13 -0.89
CA GLN A 15 3.88 8.53 -2.11
C GLN A 15 4.73 8.32 -3.36
N ARG A 16 6.01 8.71 -3.33
CA ARG A 16 6.96 8.47 -4.44
C ARG A 16 7.11 6.98 -4.73
N PHE A 17 7.24 6.17 -3.69
CA PHE A 17 7.30 4.72 -3.81
C PHE A 17 6.02 4.16 -4.45
N PHE A 18 4.85 4.55 -3.95
CA PHE A 18 3.57 4.08 -4.46
C PHE A 18 3.36 4.43 -5.94
N MET A 19 3.67 5.67 -6.33
CA MET A 19 3.57 6.10 -7.73
C MET A 19 4.50 5.30 -8.65
N THR A 20 5.75 5.07 -8.22
CA THR A 20 6.73 4.29 -8.97
C THR A 20 6.27 2.84 -9.12
N TYR A 21 5.79 2.25 -8.02
CA TYR A 21 5.24 0.91 -8.01
C TYR A 21 4.06 0.77 -8.97
N VAL A 22 3.07 1.68 -8.90
CA VAL A 22 1.90 1.67 -9.79
C VAL A 22 2.32 1.84 -11.25
N LYS A 23 3.26 2.73 -11.56
CA LYS A 23 3.76 2.92 -12.93
C LYS A 23 4.40 1.63 -13.47
N ASN A 24 5.22 0.97 -12.66
CA ASN A 24 5.88 -0.28 -13.04
C ASN A 24 4.89 -1.46 -13.14
N THR A 25 3.87 -1.47 -12.29
CA THR A 25 2.83 -2.53 -12.29
C THR A 25 1.80 -2.32 -13.41
N ASN A 26 1.52 -1.08 -13.81
CA ASN A 26 0.68 -0.76 -14.97
C ASN A 26 1.28 -1.26 -16.30
N LEU A 27 2.62 -1.41 -16.38
CA LEU A 27 3.26 -2.09 -17.51
C LEU A 27 2.91 -3.59 -17.55
N GLN A 28 2.44 -4.16 -16.44
CA GLN A 28 1.89 -5.51 -16.31
C GLN A 28 0.39 -5.45 -16.03
N ALA A 29 -0.38 -4.92 -16.99
CA ALA A 29 -1.80 -4.58 -16.86
C ALA A 29 -2.68 -5.66 -16.18
N THR A 30 -2.39 -6.94 -16.40
CA THR A 30 -3.11 -8.08 -15.79
C THR A 30 -2.94 -8.14 -14.26
N VAL A 31 -1.73 -7.87 -13.76
CA VAL A 31 -1.41 -7.84 -12.32
C VAL A 31 -1.97 -6.59 -11.66
N PHE A 32 -1.98 -5.47 -12.38
CA PHE A 32 -2.63 -4.26 -11.90
C PHE A 32 -4.15 -4.43 -11.75
N ALA A 33 -4.80 -5.04 -12.74
CA ALA A 33 -6.25 -5.28 -12.70
C ALA A 33 -6.69 -6.15 -11.52
N SER A 34 -5.95 -7.21 -11.20
CA SER A 34 -6.27 -8.12 -10.08
C SER A 34 -6.01 -7.52 -8.70
N HIS A 35 -5.18 -6.48 -8.60
CA HIS A 35 -4.80 -5.84 -7.33
C HIS A 35 -5.29 -4.41 -7.18
N LYS A 36 -6.02 -3.87 -8.17
CA LYS A 36 -6.48 -2.47 -8.21
C LYS A 36 -7.20 -2.05 -6.93
N ASP A 37 -8.13 -2.87 -6.45
CA ASP A 37 -8.93 -2.56 -5.25
C ASP A 37 -8.07 -2.54 -3.98
N ASN A 38 -7.11 -3.46 -3.87
CA ASN A 38 -6.16 -3.51 -2.77
C ASN A 38 -5.23 -2.30 -2.79
N LEU A 39 -4.73 -1.91 -3.96
CA LEU A 39 -3.88 -0.72 -4.14
C LEU A 39 -4.65 0.56 -3.78
N TYR A 40 -5.92 0.66 -4.18
CA TYR A 40 -6.76 1.80 -3.81
C TYR A 40 -6.97 1.89 -2.29
N ARG A 41 -7.28 0.77 -1.64
CA ARG A 41 -7.44 0.72 -0.18
C ARG A 41 -6.16 1.11 0.56
N ILE A 42 -5.00 0.62 0.12
CA ILE A 42 -3.71 0.92 0.74
C ILE A 42 -3.32 2.40 0.54
N LYS A 43 -3.59 2.99 -0.63
CA LYS A 43 -3.29 4.40 -0.93
C LYS A 43 -3.96 5.39 0.04
N LEU A 44 -5.12 5.03 0.59
CA LEU A 44 -5.87 5.89 1.53
C LEU A 44 -5.26 5.91 2.93
N LEU A 45 -4.32 5.00 3.22
CA LEU A 45 -3.64 4.91 4.51
C LEU A 45 -2.40 5.81 4.50
N ILE A 46 -2.59 7.08 4.82
CA ILE A 46 -1.54 8.11 4.80
C ILE A 46 -1.00 8.45 6.19
N ARG A 47 -1.55 7.85 7.25
CA ARG A 47 -1.12 8.05 8.64
C ARG A 47 -1.03 6.72 9.39
N LYS A 48 -0.14 6.66 10.38
CA LYS A 48 0.05 5.48 11.23
C LYS A 48 -1.23 5.05 11.97
N GLU A 49 -2.06 5.99 12.39
CA GLU A 49 -3.30 5.68 13.11
C GLU A 49 -4.29 4.93 12.21
N GLN A 50 -4.36 5.31 10.93
CA GLN A 50 -5.22 4.66 9.94
C GLN A 50 -4.75 3.22 9.67
N ILE A 51 -3.43 2.99 9.65
CA ILE A 51 -2.85 1.66 9.51
C ILE A 51 -3.21 0.79 10.72
N ALA A 52 -3.04 1.31 11.94
CA ALA A 52 -3.32 0.58 13.17
C ALA A 52 -4.81 0.20 13.31
N GLN A 53 -5.72 1.04 12.82
CA GLN A 53 -7.16 0.80 12.85
C GLN A 53 -7.68 -0.03 11.67
N SER A 54 -6.85 -0.28 10.64
CA SER A 54 -7.28 -0.99 9.44
C SER A 54 -7.29 -2.50 9.64
N GLU A 55 -8.49 -3.08 9.77
CA GLU A 55 -8.69 -4.54 9.78
C GLU A 55 -8.15 -5.22 8.52
N TYR A 56 -8.16 -4.51 7.39
CA TYR A 56 -7.56 -4.96 6.15
C TYR A 56 -6.04 -5.14 6.30
N VAL A 57 -5.33 -4.15 6.87
CA VAL A 57 -3.87 -4.27 7.08
C VAL A 57 -3.55 -5.37 8.08
N LYS A 58 -4.32 -5.48 9.18
CA LYS A 58 -4.16 -6.56 10.16
C LYS A 58 -4.29 -7.93 9.50
N SER A 59 -5.34 -8.12 8.70
CA SER A 59 -5.57 -9.37 7.96
C SER A 59 -4.49 -9.63 6.91
N PHE A 60 -4.02 -8.59 6.22
CA PHE A 60 -2.95 -8.68 5.23
C PHE A 60 -1.62 -9.14 5.86
N ARG A 61 -1.27 -8.58 7.03
CA ARG A 61 -0.08 -8.96 7.82
C ARG A 61 -0.18 -10.38 8.37
N HIS A 62 -1.35 -10.78 8.87
CA HIS A 62 -1.56 -12.10 9.45
C HIS A 62 -1.45 -13.24 8.40
N ASN A 63 -1.87 -12.99 7.17
CA ASN A 63 -1.83 -13.98 6.08
C ASN A 63 -0.44 -14.15 5.42
N GLY A 64 0.63 -13.61 6.00
CA GLY A 64 2.01 -13.80 5.52
C GLY A 64 2.31 -13.18 4.15
N ARG A 65 1.51 -12.21 3.69
CA ARG A 65 1.76 -11.46 2.44
C ARG A 65 2.62 -10.21 2.67
N TYR A 66 3.44 -10.22 3.72
CA TYR A 66 4.35 -9.13 4.11
C TYR A 66 5.80 -9.59 4.08
#